data_AF-A0A933TNF8-F1
#
_entry.id   AF-A0A933TNF8-F1
#
_cell.length_a   1.000
_cell.length_b   1.000
_cell.length_c   1.000
_cell.angle_alpha   90.00
_cell.angle_beta   90.00
_cell.angle_gamma   90.00
#
_symmetry.space_group_name_H-M   'P 1'
#
loop_
_entity.id
_entity.type
_entity.pdbx_description
1 polymer ?
#
loop_
_entity_poly.entity_id
_entity_poly.type
_entity_poly.pdbx_seq_one_letter_code
_entity_poly.pdbx_strand_id
1 'polypeptide(L)'
;MTPGARLVVLGSAGLTEGFSLIGAEVHPDADPARVEEVLAQLVKDGSEALVLLESNLAHAGGVWLNRLRNEGGRIVVTELPPLAAPHDYAPAVDEVVRAVLGPEALR
;
A
#
# COMPACT_ATOMS: atom_id res chain seq x y z
N MET A 1 25.69 -8.14 6.20
CA MET A 1 24.52 -7.39 6.68
C MET A 1 23.48 -7.47 5.60
N THR A 2 22.41 -8.22 5.79
CA THR A 2 21.26 -8.14 4.88
C THR A 2 20.72 -6.72 4.99
N PRO A 3 20.63 -5.93 3.92
CA PRO A 3 19.97 -4.63 4.00
C PRO A 3 18.56 -4.85 4.53
N GLY A 4 18.13 -4.03 5.49
CA GLY A 4 16.78 -4.12 6.06
C GLY A 4 15.70 -3.90 5.00
N ALA A 5 14.47 -4.36 5.27
CA ALA A 5 13.34 -4.20 4.36
C ALA A 5 13.14 -2.72 3.98
N ARG A 6 12.89 -2.46 2.69
CA ARG A 6 12.66 -1.12 2.15
C ARG A 6 11.29 -0.61 2.59
N LEU A 7 11.21 0.65 3.01
CA LEU A 7 9.93 1.34 3.18
C LEU A 7 9.66 2.13 1.91
N VAL A 8 8.61 1.76 1.16
CA VAL A 8 8.20 2.42 -0.08
C VAL A 8 6.82 3.03 0.11
N VAL A 9 6.64 4.29 -0.27
CA VAL A 9 5.37 5.02 -0.08
C VAL A 9 4.95 5.66 -1.39
N LEU A 10 3.71 5.40 -1.81
CA LEU A 10 3.10 5.99 -3.00
C LEU A 10 1.77 6.65 -2.63
N GLY A 11 1.61 7.91 -3.01
CA GLY A 11 0.42 8.71 -2.68
C GLY A 11 0.63 10.18 -3.04
N SER A 12 -0.26 11.03 -2.53
CA SER A 12 -0.19 12.48 -2.70
C SER A 12 1.10 13.09 -2.15
N ALA A 13 1.56 14.17 -2.77
CA ALA A 13 2.78 14.88 -2.36
C ALA A 13 2.81 15.17 -0.84
N GLY A 14 1.72 15.71 -0.30
CA GLY A 14 1.64 16.06 1.13
C GLY A 14 1.76 14.85 2.07
N LEU A 15 1.25 13.68 1.67
CA LEU A 15 1.40 12.44 2.45
C LEU A 15 2.85 11.96 2.40
N THR A 16 3.42 11.91 1.19
CA THR A 16 4.76 11.36 0.99
C THR A 16 5.87 12.22 1.59
N GLU A 17 5.68 13.54 1.69
CA GLU A 17 6.65 14.46 2.30
C GLU A 17 7.05 14.00 3.72
N GLY A 18 6.08 13.67 4.56
CA GLY A 18 6.34 13.21 5.94
C GLY A 18 7.16 11.91 6.01
N PHE A 19 6.94 10.99 5.06
CA PHE A 19 7.67 9.72 5.00
C PHE A 19 9.10 9.88 4.48
N SER A 20 9.36 10.87 3.62
CA SER A 20 10.72 11.15 3.14
C SER A 20 11.68 11.50 4.28
N LEU A 21 11.17 12.15 5.34
CA LEU A 21 11.95 12.59 6.50
C LEU A 21 12.52 11.42 7.33
N ILE A 22 11.94 10.23 7.20
CA ILE A 22 12.37 9.02 7.92
C ILE A 22 13.12 8.03 7.01
N GLY A 23 13.50 8.46 5.81
CA GLY A 23 14.27 7.65 4.87
C GLY A 23 13.44 6.65 4.06
N ALA A 24 12.12 6.85 3.96
CA ALA A 24 11.30 6.09 3.03
C ALA A 24 11.64 6.45 1.57
N GLU A 25 11.57 5.46 0.69
CA GLU A 25 11.50 5.70 -0.75
C GLU A 25 10.10 6.19 -1.09
N VAL A 26 10.00 7.42 -1.60
CA VAL A 26 8.70 8.07 -1.85
C VAL A 26 8.45 8.31 -3.32
N HIS A 27 7.20 8.09 -3.75
CA HIS A 27 6.70 8.41 -5.09
C HIS A 27 5.52 9.39 -4.93
N PRO A 28 5.77 10.72 -4.91
CA PRO A 28 4.73 11.73 -4.78
C PRO A 28 3.85 11.78 -6.02
N ASP A 29 2.56 12.08 -5.82
CA ASP A 29 1.53 12.19 -6.85
C ASP A 29 1.48 10.98 -7.79
N ALA A 30 1.72 9.80 -7.22
CA ALA A 30 1.71 8.54 -7.96
C ALA A 30 0.30 8.25 -8.52
N ASP A 31 0.28 7.59 -9.67
CA ASP A 31 -0.92 7.05 -10.29
C ASP A 31 -0.90 5.50 -10.26
N PRO A 32 -2.01 4.82 -10.67
CA PRO A 32 -2.05 3.36 -10.67
C PRO A 32 -1.00 2.70 -11.56
N ALA A 33 -0.59 3.35 -12.67
CA ALA A 33 0.45 2.80 -13.54
C ALA A 33 1.81 2.79 -12.83
N ARG A 34 2.10 3.86 -12.09
CA ARG A 34 3.32 3.96 -11.29
C ARG A 34 3.37 2.91 -10.19
N VAL A 35 2.23 2.60 -9.56
CA VAL A 35 2.14 1.50 -8.57
C VAL A 35 2.56 0.18 -9.20
N GLU A 36 2.02 -0.16 -10.37
CA GLU A 36 2.34 -1.41 -11.06
C GLU A 36 3.82 -1.50 -11.46
N GLU A 37 4.41 -0.40 -11.94
CA GLU A 37 5.83 -0.34 -12.26
C GLU A 37 6.72 -0.60 -11.03
N VAL A 38 6.42 0.06 -9.91
CA VAL A 38 7.21 -0.07 -8.68
C VAL A 38 7.08 -1.48 -8.12
N LEU A 39 5.87 -2.05 -8.06
CA LEU A 39 5.65 -3.41 -7.59
C LEU A 39 6.34 -4.44 -8.50
N ALA A 40 6.26 -4.28 -9.83
CA ALA A 40 6.95 -5.14 -10.77
C ALA A 40 8.46 -5.14 -10.55
N GLN A 41 9.03 -3.97 -10.33
CA GLN A 41 10.47 -3.80 -10.11
C GLN A 41 10.90 -4.43 -8.77
N LEU A 42 10.14 -4.24 -7.68
CA LEU A 42 10.41 -4.87 -6.39
C LEU A 42 10.39 -6.41 -6.48
N VAL A 43 9.43 -6.97 -7.21
CA VAL A 43 9.35 -8.42 -7.45
C VAL A 43 10.55 -8.89 -8.27
N LYS A 44 10.87 -8.20 -9.37
CA LYS A 44 12.00 -8.53 -10.25
C LYS A 44 13.33 -8.53 -9.50
N ASP A 45 13.52 -7.58 -8.59
CA ASP A 45 14.73 -7.46 -7.79
C ASP A 45 14.75 -8.43 -6.59
N GLY A 46 13.66 -9.15 -6.33
CA GLY A 46 13.52 -10.02 -5.17
C GLY A 46 13.57 -9.25 -3.84
N SER A 47 13.19 -7.97 -3.85
CA SER A 47 13.30 -7.08 -2.70
C SER A 47 12.39 -7.49 -1.54
N GLU A 48 12.83 -7.21 -0.31
CA GLU A 48 11.98 -7.18 0.87
C GLU A 48 11.49 -5.74 1.08
N ALA A 49 10.17 -5.53 1.15
CA ALA A 49 9.60 -4.20 1.22
C ALA A 49 8.27 -4.13 1.98
N LEU A 50 8.07 -3.04 2.71
CA LEU A 50 6.77 -2.56 3.14
C LEU A 50 6.35 -1.45 2.19
N VAL A 51 5.26 -1.66 1.46
CA VAL A 51 4.69 -0.71 0.50
C VAL A 51 3.44 -0.10 1.12
N LEU A 52 3.45 1.21 1.31
CA LEU A 52 2.31 1.99 1.77
C LEU A 52 1.66 2.68 0.56
N LEU A 53 0.37 2.46 0.37
CA LEU A 53 -0.42 3.06 -0.72
C LEU A 53 -1.54 3.91 -0.15
N GLU A 54 -1.71 5.14 -0.63
CA GLU A 54 -2.92 5.92 -0.34
C GLU A 54 -4.17 5.19 -0.87
N SER A 55 -5.30 5.28 -0.16
CA SER A 55 -6.52 4.49 -0.41
C SER A 55 -6.95 4.43 -1.88
N ASN A 56 -6.92 5.55 -2.59
CA ASN A 56 -7.26 5.61 -4.02
C ASN A 56 -6.35 4.71 -4.89
N LEU A 57 -5.06 4.61 -4.57
CA LEU A 57 -4.11 3.75 -5.26
C LEU A 57 -4.26 2.29 -4.81
N ALA A 58 -4.50 2.05 -3.53
CA ALA A 58 -4.73 0.71 -2.98
C ALA A 58 -5.97 0.04 -3.59
N HIS A 59 -7.00 0.83 -3.92
CA HIS A 59 -8.27 0.33 -4.46
C HIS A 59 -8.32 0.31 -5.99
N ALA A 60 -7.40 0.99 -6.69
CA ALA A 60 -7.35 1.00 -8.15
C ALA A 60 -7.13 -0.39 -8.78
N GLY A 61 -6.55 -1.32 -8.01
CA GLY A 61 -6.20 -2.66 -8.49
C GLY A 61 -5.01 -2.66 -9.44
N GLY A 62 -4.71 -3.82 -10.02
CA GLY A 62 -3.56 -3.99 -10.90
C GLY A 62 -3.10 -5.45 -10.93
N VAL A 63 -2.33 -5.83 -11.94
CA VAL A 63 -1.86 -7.22 -12.07
C VAL A 63 -0.95 -7.56 -10.89
N TRP A 64 0.03 -6.69 -10.59
CA TRP A 64 0.95 -6.88 -9.49
C TRP A 64 0.31 -6.60 -8.14
N LEU A 65 -0.47 -5.54 -8.01
CA LEU A 65 -1.14 -5.21 -6.77
C LEU A 65 -2.07 -6.35 -6.31
N ASN A 66 -2.91 -6.87 -7.21
CA ASN A 66 -3.82 -7.97 -6.89
C ASN A 66 -3.06 -9.26 -6.58
N ARG A 67 -1.99 -9.54 -7.34
CA ARG A 67 -1.17 -10.73 -7.13
C ARG A 67 -0.48 -10.71 -5.76
N LEU A 68 0.19 -9.62 -5.41
CA LEU A 68 0.93 -9.50 -4.15
C LEU A 68 0.00 -9.54 -2.93
N ARG A 69 -1.22 -8.99 -3.03
CA ARG A 69 -2.25 -9.10 -1.98
C ARG A 69 -2.70 -10.55 -1.73
N ASN A 70 -2.71 -11.39 -2.76
CA ASN A 70 -3.18 -12.77 -2.67
C ASN A 70 -2.06 -13.77 -2.34
N GLU A 71 -0.84 -13.52 -2.80
CA GLU A 71 0.30 -14.42 -2.59
C GLU A 71 1.03 -14.14 -1.27
N GLY A 72 1.08 -12.88 -0.82
CA GLY A 72 1.86 -12.47 0.34
C GLY A 72 3.37 -12.72 0.18
N GLY A 73 4.14 -12.55 1.27
CA GLY A 73 5.57 -12.89 1.31
C GLY A 73 6.48 -11.70 1.61
N ARG A 74 7.52 -11.49 0.79
CA ARG A 74 8.58 -10.50 1.04
C ARG A 74 8.14 -9.05 0.84
N ILE A 75 7.04 -8.83 0.12
CA ILE A 75 6.47 -7.51 -0.13
C ILE A 75 5.12 -7.45 0.57
N VAL A 76 5.03 -6.63 1.60
CA VAL A 76 3.79 -6.37 2.33
C VAL A 76 3.20 -5.08 1.79
N VAL A 77 1.97 -5.12 1.29
CA VAL A 77 1.25 -3.93 0.82
C VAL A 77 0.19 -3.57 1.85
N THR A 78 0.18 -2.32 2.30
CA THR A 78 -0.83 -1.80 3.22
C THR A 78 -1.35 -0.46 2.75
N GLU A 79 -2.61 -0.20 3.11
CA GLU A 79 -3.32 1.02 2.79
C GLU A 79 -3.05 2.12 3.83
N LEU A 80 -2.93 3.36 3.36
CA LEU A 80 -2.94 4.58 4.17
C LEU A 80 -4.19 5.40 3.84
N PRO A 81 -4.91 5.92 4.85
CA PRO A 81 -5.97 6.88 4.60
C PRO A 81 -5.43 8.16 3.98
N PRO A 82 -6.23 8.85 3.15
CA PRO A 82 -5.87 10.16 2.62
C PRO A 82 -5.77 11.20 3.73
N LEU A 83 -4.79 12.11 3.62
CA LEU A 83 -4.60 13.17 4.62
C LEU A 83 -5.79 14.15 4.71
N ALA A 84 -6.51 14.36 3.61
CA ALA A 84 -7.63 15.29 3.56
C ALA A 84 -8.90 14.74 4.23
N ALA A 85 -9.01 13.42 4.40
CA ALA A 85 -10.19 12.75 4.94
C ALA A 85 -9.81 11.51 5.79
N PRO A 86 -9.01 11.69 6.86
CA PRO A 86 -8.52 10.56 7.66
C PRO A 86 -9.62 9.81 8.41
N HIS A 87 -10.80 10.45 8.59
CA HIS A 87 -11.95 9.85 9.25
C HIS A 87 -12.79 8.93 8.35
N ASP A 88 -12.56 8.98 7.02
CA ASP A 88 -13.29 8.17 6.04
C ASP A 88 -12.54 6.88 5.68
N TYR A 89 -11.63 6.44 6.55
CA TYR A 89 -10.85 5.22 6.35
C TYR A 89 -11.75 3.98 6.32
N ALA A 90 -11.84 3.34 5.15
CA ALA A 90 -12.63 2.13 4.91
C ALA A 90 -11.73 1.09 4.20
N PRO A 91 -10.88 0.37 4.94
CA PRO A 91 -9.91 -0.53 4.33
C PRO A 91 -10.58 -1.75 3.71
N ALA A 92 -9.97 -2.30 2.66
CA ALA A 92 -10.51 -3.47 1.96
C ALA A 92 -10.70 -4.72 2.86
N VAL A 93 -10.04 -4.77 4.02
CA VAL A 93 -10.23 -5.85 5.00
C VAL A 93 -11.60 -5.80 5.67
N ASP A 94 -12.26 -4.65 5.73
CA ASP A 94 -13.59 -4.50 6.35
C ASP A 94 -14.65 -5.35 5.65
N GLU A 95 -14.60 -5.43 4.32
CA GLU A 95 -15.50 -6.27 3.54
C GLU A 95 -15.28 -7.75 3.86
N VAL A 96 -14.02 -8.18 4.00
CA VAL A 96 -13.66 -9.55 4.37
C VAL A 96 -14.14 -9.88 5.77
N VAL A 97 -13.94 -8.97 6.73
CA VAL A 97 -14.39 -9.14 8.11
C VAL A 97 -15.91 -9.28 8.16
N ARG A 98 -16.66 -8.43 7.44
CA ARG A 98 -18.13 -8.54 7.35
C ARG A 98 -18.57 -9.85 6.71
N ALA A 99 -17.87 -10.31 5.68
CA ALA A 99 -18.20 -11.56 4.98
C ALA A 99 -17.96 -12.79 5.86
N VAL A 100 -16.93 -12.78 6.71
CA VAL A 100 -16.53 -13.94 7.53
C VAL A 100 -17.19 -13.93 8.91
N LEU A 101 -17.25 -12.78 9.58
CA LEU A 101 -17.73 -12.64 10.97
C LEU A 101 -19.14 -12.05 11.08
N GLY A 102 -19.71 -11.58 9.97
CA GLY A 102 -21.02 -10.95 9.92
C GLY A 102 -20.99 -9.42 10.08
N PRO A 103 -22.09 -8.73 9.74
CA PRO A 103 -22.14 -7.27 9.65
C PRO A 103 -22.00 -6.54 11.00
N GLU A 104 -22.16 -7.24 12.11
CA GLU A 104 -22.06 -6.72 13.48
C GLU A 104 -20.59 -6.62 13.98
N ALA A 105 -19.64 -7.22 13.26
CA ALA A 105 -18.25 -7.37 13.71
C ALA A 105 -17.42 -6.07 13.71
N LEU A 106 -17.92 -5.00 13.09
CA LEU A 106 -17.23 -3.71 12.94
C LEU A 106 -18.02 -2.55 13.59
N ARG A 107 -18.76 -2.82 14.68
CA ARG A 107 -19.47 -1.80 15.47
C ARG A 107 -18.56 -1.04 16.42
#